data_AF-A0A952L696-F1
#
_entry.id   AF-A0A952L696-F1
#
_cell.length_a   1.000
_cell.length_b   1.000
_cell.length_c   1.000
_cell.angle_alpha   90.00
_cell.angle_beta   90.00
_cell.angle_gamma   90.00
#
_symmetry.space_group_name_H-M   'P 1'
#
loop_
_entity.id
_entity.type
_entity.pdbx_description
1 polymer ?
#
loop_
_entity_poly.entity_id
_entity_poly.type
_entity_poly.pdbx_seq_one_letter_code
_entity_poly.pdbx_strand_id
1 'polypeptide(L)'
;MDTQLRLLPTGNSALVSARTLQGIETDWAWASGAPQGLLLDAWNIRLLPHYALGVFCVLAHLCCGLRSVLLAHGWRPVLVNRGWMAGSIAAAAVSTLAVAGLCGLRLAGA
;
A
#
# COMPACT_ATOMS: atom_id res chain seq x y z
N MET A 1 2.47 -26.12 -23.50
CA MET A 1 3.93 -25.97 -23.71
C MET A 1 4.31 -24.52 -23.94
N ASP A 2 4.74 -23.70 -22.98
CA ASP A 2 4.53 -23.57 -21.52
C ASP A 2 5.48 -22.47 -21.00
N THR A 3 5.55 -21.30 -21.65
CA THR A 3 6.64 -20.36 -21.36
C THR A 3 6.31 -18.86 -21.43
N GLN A 4 5.07 -18.46 -21.75
CA GLN A 4 4.74 -17.03 -21.90
C GLN A 4 4.23 -16.34 -20.63
N LEU A 5 3.99 -17.06 -19.53
CA LEU A 5 3.39 -16.50 -18.31
C LEU A 5 4.36 -16.31 -17.13
N ARG A 6 5.68 -16.39 -17.37
CA ARG A 6 6.68 -16.43 -16.29
C ARG A 6 7.35 -15.09 -15.93
N LEU A 7 6.97 -13.97 -16.55
CA LEU A 7 7.75 -12.71 -16.46
C LEU A 7 6.95 -11.43 -16.15
N LEU A 8 5.69 -11.51 -15.72
CA LEU A 8 4.98 -10.31 -15.27
C LEU A 8 5.22 -10.09 -13.76
N PRO A 9 5.81 -8.95 -13.35
CA PRO A 9 6.22 -8.67 -11.98
C PRO A 9 5.07 -8.93 -11.00
N THR A 10 5.42 -9.64 -9.93
CA THR A 10 4.63 -10.52 -9.06
C THR A 10 3.49 -9.87 -8.25
N GLY A 11 3.07 -8.65 -8.59
CA GLY A 11 1.92 -7.97 -7.95
C GLY A 11 0.80 -7.62 -8.93
N ASN A 12 1.15 -7.12 -10.12
CA ASN A 12 0.16 -6.69 -11.12
C ASN A 12 -0.46 -7.88 -11.87
N SER A 13 0.25 -9.00 -11.94
CA SER A 13 -0.21 -10.22 -12.61
C SER A 13 -1.44 -10.83 -11.95
N ALA A 14 -1.60 -10.72 -10.63
CA ALA A 14 -2.81 -11.18 -9.93
C ALA A 14 -4.04 -10.31 -10.25
N LEU A 15 -3.87 -8.98 -10.29
CA LEU A 15 -4.94 -8.03 -10.64
C LEU A 15 -5.35 -8.17 -12.12
N VAL A 16 -4.36 -8.28 -13.01
CA VAL A 16 -4.60 -8.54 -14.43
C VAL A 16 -5.29 -9.90 -14.59
N SER A 17 -4.80 -10.97 -13.96
CA SER A 17 -5.43 -12.29 -14.00
C SER A 17 -6.86 -12.29 -13.47
N ALA A 18 -7.13 -11.61 -12.35
CA ALA A 18 -8.48 -11.50 -11.78
C ALA A 18 -9.44 -10.83 -12.78
N ARG A 19 -8.99 -9.77 -13.46
CA ARG A 19 -9.81 -9.06 -14.46
C ARG A 19 -9.94 -9.84 -15.77
N THR A 20 -8.83 -10.35 -16.33
CA THR A 20 -8.80 -10.95 -17.67
C THR A 20 -9.25 -12.39 -17.72
N LEU A 21 -9.02 -13.16 -16.65
CA LEU A 21 -9.34 -14.60 -16.61
C LEU A 21 -10.56 -14.91 -15.74
N GLN A 22 -10.81 -14.14 -14.68
CA GLN A 22 -11.90 -14.40 -13.74
C GLN A 22 -13.06 -13.39 -13.85
N GLY A 23 -12.93 -12.37 -14.70
CA GLY A 23 -13.96 -11.35 -14.92
C GLY A 23 -14.25 -10.49 -13.69
N ILE A 24 -13.32 -10.41 -12.73
CA ILE A 24 -13.50 -9.65 -11.50
C ILE A 24 -13.19 -8.17 -11.76
N GLU A 25 -14.17 -7.30 -11.53
CA GLU A 25 -13.98 -5.86 -11.46
C GLU A 25 -13.23 -5.50 -10.17
N THR A 26 -11.93 -5.23 -10.26
CA THR A 26 -11.08 -4.84 -9.12
C THR A 26 -11.21 -3.34 -8.84
N ASP A 27 -12.42 -2.88 -8.56
CA ASP A 27 -12.73 -1.48 -8.28
C ASP A 27 -12.71 -1.17 -6.77
N TRP A 28 -13.05 0.08 -6.41
CA TRP A 28 -13.12 0.49 -5.01
C TRP A 28 -14.20 -0.28 -4.23
N ALA A 29 -15.31 -0.65 -4.88
CA ALA A 29 -16.41 -1.37 -4.26
C ALA A 29 -15.98 -2.81 -3.89
N TRP A 30 -15.26 -3.48 -4.79
CA TRP A 30 -14.64 -4.77 -4.56
C TRP A 30 -13.56 -4.73 -3.47
N ALA A 31 -12.72 -3.68 -3.46
CA ALA A 31 -11.67 -3.54 -2.45
C ALA A 31 -12.25 -3.30 -1.04
N SER A 32 -13.37 -2.57 -0.95
CA SER A 32 -13.98 -2.15 0.33
C SER A 32 -15.08 -3.07 0.87
N GLY A 33 -15.67 -3.99 0.10
CA GLY A 33 -16.61 -4.96 0.69
C GLY A 33 -17.78 -5.48 -0.14
N ALA A 34 -18.16 -4.85 -1.26
CA ALA A 34 -19.45 -5.14 -1.88
C ALA A 34 -19.34 -6.04 -3.13
N PRO A 35 -20.14 -7.12 -3.30
CA PRO A 35 -20.91 -7.88 -2.28
C PRO A 35 -20.07 -8.98 -1.58
N GLN A 36 -18.90 -9.34 -2.12
CA GLN A 36 -17.86 -10.17 -1.49
C GLN A 36 -16.52 -9.44 -1.66
N GLY A 37 -16.22 -8.50 -0.76
CA GLY A 37 -15.01 -7.67 -0.90
C GLY A 37 -13.74 -8.24 -0.30
N LEU A 38 -12.60 -7.70 -0.74
CA LEU A 38 -11.27 -8.18 -0.37
C LEU A 38 -10.94 -7.98 1.11
N LEU A 39 -11.39 -6.90 1.76
CA LEU A 39 -10.95 -6.58 3.14
C LEU A 39 -11.96 -6.90 4.24
N LEU A 40 -13.26 -6.76 3.98
CA LEU A 40 -14.31 -6.98 4.99
C LEU A 40 -14.89 -8.41 4.99
N ASP A 41 -14.41 -9.27 4.09
CA ASP A 41 -14.70 -10.70 4.16
C ASP A 41 -14.06 -11.35 5.40
N ALA A 42 -14.79 -12.26 6.04
CA ALA A 42 -14.42 -12.89 7.32
C ALA A 42 -13.08 -13.65 7.25
N TRP A 43 -12.73 -14.17 6.07
CA TRP A 43 -11.46 -14.86 5.85
C TRP A 43 -10.36 -13.87 5.46
N ASN A 44 -10.67 -12.92 4.59
CA ASN A 44 -9.68 -12.02 4.01
C ASN A 44 -9.28 -10.83 4.91
N ILE A 45 -9.98 -10.58 6.02
CA ILE A 45 -9.60 -9.54 7.01
C ILE A 45 -8.15 -9.67 7.51
N ARG A 46 -7.56 -10.87 7.47
CA ARG A 46 -6.13 -11.09 7.77
C ARG A 46 -5.17 -10.36 6.81
N LEU A 47 -5.64 -9.97 5.64
CA LEU A 47 -4.87 -9.19 4.67
C LEU A 47 -4.79 -7.71 5.07
N LEU A 48 -5.68 -7.25 5.96
CA LEU A 48 -5.67 -5.89 6.49
C LEU A 48 -4.31 -5.49 7.09
N PRO A 49 -3.71 -6.26 8.04
CA PRO A 49 -2.38 -5.95 8.54
C PRO A 49 -1.31 -6.04 7.45
N HIS A 50 -1.45 -6.95 6.47
CA HIS A 50 -0.50 -7.06 5.37
C HIS A 50 -0.50 -5.80 4.49
N TYR A 51 -1.67 -5.30 4.10
CA TYR A 51 -1.78 -4.09 3.29
C TYR A 51 -1.42 -2.83 4.07
N ALA A 52 -1.79 -2.76 5.35
CA ALA A 52 -1.37 -1.67 6.25
C ALA A 52 0.16 -1.61 6.36
N LEU A 53 0.78 -2.71 6.77
CA LEU A 53 2.23 -2.78 6.91
C LEU A 53 2.94 -2.64 5.55
N GLY A 54 2.35 -3.13 4.46
CA GLY A 54 2.89 -2.96 3.12
C GLY A 54 3.01 -1.48 2.72
N VAL A 55 1.94 -0.72 2.87
CA VAL A 55 1.92 0.73 2.59
C VAL A 55 2.92 1.45 3.50
N PHE A 56 2.89 1.18 4.80
CA PHE A 56 3.82 1.78 5.75
C PHE A 56 5.28 1.49 5.40
N CYS A 57 5.63 0.21 5.19
CA CYS A 57 7.01 -0.21 4.94
C CYS A 57 7.56 0.37 3.64
N VAL A 58 6.76 0.44 2.56
CA VAL A 58 7.21 1.03 1.29
C VAL A 58 7.53 2.52 1.46
N LEU A 59 6.65 3.27 2.13
CA LEU A 59 6.86 4.70 2.36
C LEU A 59 8.01 4.96 3.35
N ALA A 60 8.08 4.21 4.45
CA ALA A 60 9.16 4.30 5.42
C ALA A 60 10.51 3.93 4.77
N HIS A 61 10.54 2.90 3.91
CA HIS A 61 11.74 2.52 3.15
C HIS A 61 12.21 3.66 2.26
N LEU A 62 11.30 4.34 1.55
CA LEU A 62 11.64 5.52 0.74
C LEU A 62 12.25 6.65 1.60
N CYS A 63 11.67 6.93 2.78
CA CYS A 63 12.22 7.91 3.71
C CYS A 63 13.61 7.50 4.23
N CYS A 64 13.83 6.22 4.52
CA CYS A 64 15.13 5.68 4.90
C CYS A 64 16.16 5.80 3.77
N GLY A 65 15.78 5.50 2.53
CA GLY A 65 16.64 5.66 1.36
C GLY A 65 17.04 7.12 1.15
N LEU A 66 16.08 8.04 1.21
CA LEU A 66 16.33 9.47 1.13
C LEU A 66 17.27 9.96 2.25
N ARG A 67 17.06 9.49 3.48
CA ARG A 67 17.94 9.78 4.62
C ARG A 67 19.38 9.40 4.31
N SER A 68 19.61 8.18 3.82
CA SER A 68 20.95 7.68 3.47
C SER A 68 21.59 8.52 2.36
N VAL A 69 20.82 8.89 1.32
CA VAL A 69 21.29 9.75 0.22
C VAL A 69 21.68 11.14 0.71
N LEU A 70 20.85 11.78 1.55
CA LEU A 70 21.11 13.13 2.06
C LEU A 70 22.36 13.17 2.96
N LEU A 71 22.53 12.18 3.84
CA LEU A 71 23.74 12.07 4.66
C LEU A 71 24.99 11.88 3.81
N ALA A 72 24.91 11.08 2.74
CA ALA A 72 26.03 10.89 1.80
C ALA A 72 26.40 12.19 1.05
N HIS A 73 25.43 13.09 0.83
CA HIS A 73 25.65 14.40 0.22
C HIS A 73 26.05 15.50 1.23
N GLY A 74 26.39 15.13 2.48
CA GLY A 74 26.89 16.08 3.48
C GLY A 74 25.82 16.99 4.10
N TRP A 75 24.53 16.66 3.97
CA TRP A 75 23.47 17.44 4.62
C TRP A 75 23.56 17.35 6.15
N ARG A 76 23.08 18.41 6.82
CA ARG A 76 23.10 18.51 8.29
C ARG A 76 22.31 17.34 8.93
N PRO A 77 22.92 16.50 9.78
CA PRO A 77 22.27 15.29 10.33
C PRO A 77 20.97 15.58 11.08
N VAL A 78 20.88 16.73 11.76
CA VAL A 78 19.68 17.16 12.49
C VAL A 78 18.49 17.35 11.55
N LEU A 79 18.69 18.01 10.40
CA LEU A 79 17.61 18.24 9.43
C LEU A 79 17.19 16.92 8.77
N VAL A 80 18.18 16.09 8.42
CA VAL A 80 17.95 14.79 7.80
C VAL A 80 17.17 13.85 8.72
N ASN A 81 17.53 13.76 10.01
CA ASN A 81 16.82 12.93 10.98
C ASN A 81 15.42 13.46 11.27
N ARG A 82 15.22 14.78 11.33
CA ARG A 82 13.87 15.38 11.49
C ARG A 82 12.98 15.08 10.28
N GLY A 83 13.50 15.23 9.07
CA GLY A 83 12.79 14.90 7.83
C GLY A 83 12.45 13.42 7.74
N TRP A 84 13.38 12.54 8.09
CA TRP A 84 13.14 11.10 8.17
C TRP A 84 12.05 10.74 9.18
N MET A 85 12.07 11.34 10.38
CA MET A 85 11.06 11.07 11.40
C MET A 85 9.69 11.61 10.99
N ALA A 86 9.62 12.82 10.45
CA ALA A 86 8.38 13.39 9.92
C ALA A 86 7.81 12.54 8.78
N GLY A 87 8.67 12.08 7.85
CA GLY A 87 8.27 11.19 6.76
C GLY A 87 7.77 9.82 7.24
N SER A 88 8.40 9.27 8.28
CA SER A 88 7.96 7.99 8.88
C SER A 88 6.61 8.12 9.59
N ILE A 89 6.37 9.25 10.28
CA ILE A 89 5.07 9.56 10.89
C ILE A 89 4.00 9.75 9.80
N ALA A 90 4.32 10.47 8.73
CA ALA A 90 3.41 10.66 7.59
C ALA A 90 3.09 9.31 6.92
N ALA A 91 4.06 8.41 6.77
CA ALA A 91 3.84 7.07 6.25
C ALA A 91 2.86 6.26 7.11
N ALA A 92 2.99 6.33 8.44
CA ALA A 92 2.06 5.69 9.37
C ALA A 92 0.65 6.30 9.27
N ALA A 93 0.54 7.63 9.15
CA ALA A 93 -0.73 8.31 8.97
C ALA A 93 -1.41 7.91 7.65
N VAL A 94 -0.68 7.89 6.53
CA VAL A 94 -1.19 7.46 5.22
C VAL A 94 -1.67 6.00 5.26
N SER A 95 -0.87 5.10 5.84
CA SER A 95 -1.27 3.70 6.02
C SER A 95 -2.57 3.58 6.82
N THR A 96 -2.69 4.32 7.92
CA THR A 96 -3.88 4.30 8.78
C THR A 96 -5.10 4.85 8.05
N LEU A 97 -4.96 5.96 7.32
CA LEU A 97 -6.03 6.57 6.54
C LEU A 97 -6.48 5.69 5.37
N ALA A 98 -5.54 5.02 4.68
CA ALA A 98 -5.87 4.09 3.61
C ALA A 98 -6.71 2.91 4.12
N VAL A 99 -6.29 2.31 5.24
CA VAL A 99 -7.05 1.25 5.92
C VAL A 99 -8.41 1.75 6.38
N ALA A 100 -8.47 2.92 7.03
CA ALA A 100 -9.73 3.50 7.49
C ALA A 100 -10.70 3.76 6.33
N GLY A 101 -10.22 4.30 5.21
CA GLY A 101 -11.02 4.52 4.01
C GLY A 101 -11.55 3.22 3.40
N LEU A 102 -10.73 2.16 3.39
CA LEU A 102 -11.15 0.83 2.94
C LEU A 102 -12.17 0.19 3.89
N CYS A 103 -12.09 0.48 5.19
CA CYS A 103 -13.08 0.08 6.19
C CYS A 103 -14.36 0.96 6.20
N GLY A 104 -14.48 1.91 5.25
CA GLY A 104 -15.69 2.72 5.09
C GLY A 104 -15.68 4.07 5.80
N LEU A 105 -14.56 4.51 6.39
CA LEU A 105 -14.40 5.89 6.85
C LEU A 105 -14.49 6.83 5.64
N ARG A 106 -15.57 7.60 5.57
CA ARG A 106 -15.70 8.70 4.61
C ARG A 106 -15.57 10.01 5.35
N LEU A 107 -14.71 10.89 4.85
CA LEU A 107 -14.72 12.28 5.29
C LEU A 107 -16.07 12.85 4.88
N ALA A 108 -16.86 13.33 5.84
CA ALA A 108 -18.04 14.12 5.53
C ALA A 108 -17.57 15.32 4.71
N GLY A 109 -18.06 15.44 3.48
CA GLY A 109 -17.68 16.53 2.59
C GLY A 109 -17.96 17.87 3.26
N ALA A 110 -16.98 18.77 3.18
CA ALA A 110 -17.19 20.20 3.37
C ALA A 110 -17.95 20.78 2.16
#